data_AF-A0A931YK44-F1
#
_entry.id   AF-A0A931YK44-F1
#
_cell.length_a   1.000
_cell.length_b   1.000
_cell.length_c   1.000
_cell.angle_alpha   90.00
_cell.angle_beta   90.00
_cell.angle_gamma   90.00
#
_symmetry.space_group_name_H-M   'P 1'
#
loop_
_entity.id
_entity.type
_entity.pdbx_description
1 polymer ?
#
loop_
_entity_poly.entity_id
_entity_poly.type
_entity_poly.pdbx_seq_one_letter_code
_entity_poly.pdbx_strand_id
1 'polypeptide(L)'
;MAAHYLVRHGSARPAAPGAADAERPLDDRGREEVTRVARHAAALGLRVAEIRHSGFVRARESAEILAAQDPSGCGHLPRLRGGAVGARVDADAGTRRRSRLNDRP
;
A
#
# COMPACT_ATOMS: atom_id res chain seq x y z
N MET A 1 11.99 -11.11 14.30
CA MET A 1 10.69 -10.77 14.90
C MET A 1 9.83 -10.10 13.85
N ALA A 2 8.53 -10.37 13.81
CA ALA A 2 7.62 -9.71 12.90
C ALA A 2 7.11 -8.40 13.54
N ALA A 3 7.09 -7.32 12.77
CA ALA A 3 6.50 -6.05 13.18
C ALA A 3 5.11 -5.90 12.56
N HIS A 4 4.17 -5.34 13.32
CA HIS A 4 2.84 -4.99 12.83
C HIS A 4 2.63 -3.49 12.94
N TYR A 5 2.15 -2.91 11.84
CA TYR A 5 1.83 -1.49 11.75
C TYR A 5 0.31 -1.34 11.66
N LEU A 6 -0.27 -0.58 12.57
CA LEU A 6 -1.70 -0.28 12.56
C LEU A 6 -1.92 1.08 11.93
N VAL A 7 -2.71 1.11 10.86
CA VAL A 7 -3.03 2.34 10.13
C VAL A 7 -4.53 2.55 10.15
N ARG A 8 -4.94 3.75 10.54
CA ARG A 8 -6.34 4.19 10.40
C ARG A 8 -6.57 4.62 8.95
N HIS A 9 -7.72 4.27 8.39
CA HIS A 9 -8.09 4.74 7.05
C HIS A 9 -8.09 6.28 6.99
N GLY A 10 -7.81 6.83 5.81
CA GLY A 10 -7.90 8.27 5.57
C GLY A 10 -9.31 8.83 5.75
N SER A 11 -9.41 10.16 5.72
CA SER A 11 -10.68 10.89 5.71
C SER A 11 -11.56 10.42 4.55
N ALA A 12 -12.84 10.20 4.81
CA ALA A 12 -13.77 9.57 3.87
C ALA A 12 -14.99 10.46 3.63
N ARG A 13 -15.43 10.50 2.37
CA ARG A 13 -16.61 11.27 1.95
C ARG A 13 -17.84 10.85 2.77
N PRO A 14 -18.82 11.75 2.96
CA PRO A 14 -20.13 11.37 3.46
C PRO A 14 -20.75 10.27 2.60
N ALA A 15 -21.60 9.43 3.19
CA ALA A 15 -22.38 8.48 2.41
C ALA A 15 -23.25 9.24 1.40
N ALA A 16 -23.26 8.77 0.14
CA ALA A 16 -24.21 9.26 -0.84
C ALA A 16 -25.64 8.86 -0.42
N PRO A 17 -26.68 9.61 -0.80
CA PRO A 17 -28.06 9.23 -0.53
C PRO A 17 -28.34 7.81 -1.03
N GLY A 18 -28.77 6.91 -0.13
CA GLY A 18 -29.08 5.51 -0.45
C GLY A 18 -27.88 4.55 -0.49
N ALA A 19 -26.64 5.03 -0.31
CA ALA A 19 -25.45 4.18 -0.27
C ALA A 19 -25.12 3.69 1.15
N ALA A 20 -24.52 2.51 1.26
CA ALA A 20 -24.09 1.96 2.54
C ALA A 20 -22.82 2.66 3.07
N ASP A 21 -22.65 2.74 4.40
CA ASP A 21 -21.42 3.31 5.00
C ASP A 21 -20.14 2.61 4.52
N ALA A 22 -20.22 1.29 4.29
CA ALA A 22 -19.10 0.48 3.83
C ALA A 22 -18.56 0.92 2.45
N GLU A 23 -19.39 1.57 1.64
CA GLU A 23 -19.08 2.00 0.27
C GLU A 23 -18.45 3.40 0.20
N ARG A 24 -18.37 4.10 1.34
CA ARG A 24 -17.81 5.46 1.41
C ARG A 24 -16.34 5.46 0.96
N PRO A 25 -15.99 6.17 -0.12
CA PRO A 25 -14.61 6.31 -0.55
C PRO A 25 -13.87 7.38 0.25
N LEU A 26 -12.54 7.38 0.14
CA LEU A 26 -11.69 8.46 0.60
C LEU A 26 -12.07 9.77 -0.10
N ASP A 27 -12.06 10.85 0.67
CA ASP A 27 -12.03 12.19 0.11
C ASP A 27 -10.61 12.55 -0.31
N ASP A 28 -10.48 13.67 -1.02
CA ASP A 28 -9.21 14.05 -1.66
C ASP A 28 -8.13 14.32 -0.60
N ARG A 29 -8.53 14.93 0.53
CA ARG A 29 -7.68 15.13 1.70
C ARG A 29 -7.21 13.81 2.29
N GLY A 30 -8.09 12.82 2.43
CA GLY A 30 -7.79 11.50 2.95
C GLY A 30 -6.79 10.76 2.06
N ARG A 31 -6.91 10.89 0.73
CA ARG A 31 -5.94 10.33 -0.21
C ARG A 31 -4.57 10.98 -0.06
N GLU A 32 -4.52 12.30 0.08
CA GLU A 32 -3.27 13.04 0.30
C GLU A 32 -2.61 12.65 1.62
N GLU A 33 -3.37 12.58 2.72
CA GLU A 33 -2.88 12.19 4.05
C GLU A 33 -2.28 10.78 4.02
N VAL A 34 -3.00 9.80 3.44
CA VAL A 34 -2.48 8.43 3.32
C VAL A 34 -1.25 8.37 2.42
N THR A 35 -1.22 9.14 1.32
CA THR A 35 -0.05 9.21 0.43
C THR A 35 1.17 9.74 1.15
N ARG A 36 1.02 10.75 2.01
CA ARG A 36 2.14 11.30 2.82
C ARG A 36 2.68 10.26 3.80
N VAL A 37 1.80 9.52 4.47
CA VAL A 37 2.19 8.42 5.36
C VAL A 37 2.93 7.33 4.58
N ALA A 38 2.40 6.94 3.42
CA ALA A 38 3.00 5.91 2.55
C ALA A 38 4.41 6.30 2.11
N ARG A 39 4.60 7.53 1.64
CA ARG A 39 5.92 8.06 1.26
C ARG A 39 6.89 8.10 2.44
N HIS A 40 6.41 8.51 3.61
CA HIS A 40 7.25 8.55 4.81
C HIS A 40 7.69 7.15 5.23
N ALA A 41 6.78 6.17 5.21
CA ALA A 41 7.09 4.77 5.48
C ALA A 41 8.14 4.20 4.52
N ALA A 42 7.99 4.48 3.22
CA ALA A 42 8.96 4.08 2.20
C ALA A 42 10.33 4.75 2.40
N ALA A 43 10.37 6.04 2.76
CA ALA A 43 11.59 6.78 3.05
C ALA A 43 12.33 6.24 4.30
N LEU A 44 11.59 5.69 5.26
CA LEU A 44 12.16 4.98 6.42
C LEU A 44 12.67 3.57 6.08
N GLY A 45 12.51 3.11 4.83
CA GLY A 45 12.92 1.79 4.39
C GLY A 45 12.04 0.66 4.92
N LEU A 46 10.80 0.96 5.33
CA LEU A 46 9.86 -0.07 5.76
C LEU A 46 9.50 -0.97 4.57
N ARG A 47 9.71 -2.28 4.75
CA ARG A 47 9.34 -3.33 3.79
C ARG A 47 8.12 -4.04 4.34
N VAL A 48 6.99 -3.94 3.67
CA VAL A 48 5.75 -4.55 4.13
C VAL A 48 5.51 -5.82 3.32
N ALA A 49 5.46 -6.96 4.01
CA ALA A 49 5.20 -8.23 3.34
C ALA A 49 3.71 -8.40 2.98
N GLU A 50 2.81 -7.81 3.77
CA GLU A 50 1.37 -7.97 3.60
C GLU A 50 0.61 -6.77 4.18
N ILE A 51 -0.40 -6.29 3.45
CA ILE A 51 -1.35 -5.28 3.92
C ILE A 51 -2.75 -5.89 4.01
N ARG A 52 -3.34 -5.85 5.21
CA ARG A 52 -4.70 -6.35 5.50
C ARG A 52 -5.63 -5.19 5.83
N HIS A 53 -6.86 -5.24 5.33
CA HIS A 53 -7.87 -4.20 5.58
C HIS A 53 -9.26 -4.78 5.89
N SER A 54 -10.13 -3.97 6.49
CA SER A 54 -11.44 -4.37 7.03
C SER A 54 -12.53 -4.66 5.97
N GLY A 55 -12.22 -4.48 4.68
CA GLY A 55 -13.17 -4.66 3.58
C GLY A 55 -14.03 -3.43 3.23
N PHE A 56 -13.99 -2.36 4.03
CA PHE A 56 -14.62 -1.08 3.66
C PHE A 56 -13.85 -0.39 2.54
N VAL A 57 -14.54 0.35 1.66
CA VAL A 57 -13.94 1.02 0.50
C VAL A 57 -12.82 1.97 0.96
N ARG A 58 -13.09 2.89 1.88
CA ARG A 58 -12.06 3.77 2.49
C ARG A 58 -10.82 3.04 3.02
N ALA A 59 -10.99 1.84 3.57
CA ALA A 59 -9.87 1.04 4.10
C ALA A 59 -9.10 0.35 2.97
N ARG A 60 -9.80 -0.14 1.93
CA ARG A 60 -9.20 -0.70 0.73
C ARG A 60 -8.38 0.34 -0.02
N GLU A 61 -8.95 1.51 -0.28
CA GLU A 61 -8.26 2.61 -0.98
C GLU A 61 -7.04 3.09 -0.19
N SER A 62 -7.12 3.13 1.15
CA SER A 62 -5.95 3.44 1.97
C SER A 62 -4.84 2.39 1.81
N ALA A 63 -5.20 1.11 1.77
CA ALA A 63 -4.27 0.01 1.55
C ALA A 63 -3.64 0.03 0.15
N GLU A 64 -4.44 0.34 -0.89
CA GLU A 64 -3.98 0.52 -2.28
C GLU A 64 -2.91 1.63 -2.37
N ILE A 65 -3.15 2.77 -1.73
CA ILE A 65 -2.19 3.90 -1.71
C ILE A 65 -0.89 3.51 -0.98
N LEU A 66 -0.99 2.79 0.14
CA LEU A 66 0.17 2.32 0.89
C LEU A 66 1.01 1.33 0.06
N ALA A 67 0.35 0.35 -0.58
CA ALA A 67 1.01 -0.64 -1.42
C ALA A 67 1.72 0.00 -2.62
N ALA A 68 1.10 1.00 -3.24
CA ALA A 68 1.65 1.68 -4.41
C ALA A 68 2.97 2.42 -4.14
N GLN A 69 3.27 2.76 -2.89
CA GLN A 69 4.53 3.39 -2.49
C GLN A 69 5.51 2.41 -1.84
N ASP A 70 5.12 1.15 -1.64
CA ASP A 70 6.01 0.14 -1.08
C ASP A 70 7.00 -0.33 -2.17
N PRO A 71 8.31 -0.11 -2.00
CA PRO A 71 9.32 -0.56 -2.95
C PRO A 71 9.40 -2.10 -3.07
N SER A 72 8.74 -2.84 -2.18
CA SER A 72 8.72 -4.31 -2.16
C SER A 72 7.72 -4.93 -3.14
N GLY A 73 6.79 -4.14 -3.70
CA GLY A 73 5.76 -4.65 -4.61
C GLY A 73 4.78 -5.64 -3.95
N CYS A 74 4.34 -5.36 -2.72
CA CYS A 74 3.43 -6.25 -2.00
C CYS A 74 1.98 -6.12 -2.50
N GLY A 75 1.25 -7.25 -2.48
CA GLY A 75 -0.19 -7.27 -2.71
C GLY A 75 -0.99 -6.97 -1.44
N HIS A 76 -2.21 -6.45 -1.59
CA HIS A 76 -3.16 -6.25 -0.48
C HIS A 76 -4.22 -7.36 -0.42
N LEU A 77 -4.65 -7.74 0.79
CA LEU A 77 -5.64 -8.80 1.00
C LEU A 77 -6.84 -8.31 1.83
N PRO A 78 -8.08 -8.59 1.39
CA PRO A 78 -9.26 -8.30 2.19
C PRO A 78 -9.39 -9.28 3.38
N ARG A 79 -9.75 -8.73 4.56
CA ARG A 79 -9.94 -9.39 5.87
C ARG A 79 -8.68 -9.85 6.61
N LEU A 80 -8.67 -9.57 7.91
CA LEU A 80 -7.85 -10.22 8.92
C LEU A 80 -8.41 -11.62 9.23
N ARG A 81 -8.16 -12.64 8.39
CA ARG A 81 -8.31 -14.03 8.86
C ARG A 81 -6.99 -14.51 9.45
N GLY A 82 -7.03 -15.04 10.68
CA GLY A 82 -5.92 -15.74 11.30
C GLY A 82 -5.63 -17.00 10.49
N GLY A 83 -4.50 -17.01 9.80
CA GLY A 83 -4.14 -18.09 8.88
C GLY A 83 -2.94 -17.65 8.06
N ALA A 84 -1.92 -18.50 8.05
CA ALA A 84 -0.56 -18.26 7.57
C ALA A 84 -0.48 -17.42 6.29
N VAL A 85 0.37 -16.39 6.30
CA VAL A 85 0.75 -15.68 5.07
C VAL A 85 1.63 -16.61 4.27
N GLY A 86 1.06 -17.07 3.16
CA GLY A 86 1.69 -17.89 2.15
C GLY A 86 2.94 -17.23 1.57
N ALA A 87 3.85 -18.11 1.22
CA ALA A 87 5.17 -17.87 0.70
C ALA A 87 5.18 -17.16 -0.68
N ARG A 88 6.17 -16.26 -0.81
CA ARG A 88 7.08 -16.02 -1.94
C ARG A 88 6.55 -15.41 -3.24
N VAL A 89 7.32 -14.43 -3.76
CA VAL A 89 8.21 -14.65 -4.91
C VAL A 89 9.44 -13.75 -4.77
N ASP A 90 10.60 -14.37 -4.54
CA ASP A 90 11.88 -13.72 -4.82
C ASP A 90 11.97 -13.50 -6.33
N ALA A 91 11.84 -12.26 -6.77
CA ALA A 91 12.29 -11.85 -8.10
C ALA A 91 13.69 -11.27 -7.93
N ASP A 92 14.69 -12.10 -8.23
CA ASP A 92 16.04 -11.68 -8.53
C ASP A 92 16.02 -10.47 -9.49
N ALA A 93 16.53 -9.34 -9.02
CA ALA A 93 16.92 -8.23 -9.86
C ALA A 93 18.31 -7.77 -9.42
N GLY A 94 19.29 -8.65 -9.63
CA GLY A 94 20.47 -8.30 -10.41
C GLY A 94 21.07 -6.94 -10.09
N THR A 95 21.93 -6.92 -9.08
CA THR A 95 23.01 -5.94 -9.01
C THR A 95 23.83 -5.99 -10.31
N ARG A 96 23.83 -4.90 -11.11
CA ARG A 96 25.08 -4.36 -11.67
C ARG A 96 24.92 -2.94 -12.19
N ARG A 97 25.96 -2.17 -11.86
CA ARG A 97 26.14 -0.73 -11.94
C ARG A 97 26.28 -0.20 -13.38
N ARG A 98 25.85 1.07 -13.54
CA ARG A 98 26.36 2.17 -14.39
C ARG A 98 27.56 1.85 -15.32
N SER A 99 27.46 2.28 -16.58
CA SER A 99 28.33 3.33 -17.15
C SER A 99 27.89 3.74 -18.56
N ARG A 100 27.90 5.06 -18.81
CA ARG A 100 27.86 5.70 -20.14
C ARG A 100 29.05 5.22 -20.99
N LEU A 101 28.90 5.10 -22.31
CA LEU A 101 29.80 5.68 -23.33
C LEU A 101 29.35 5.35 -24.78
N ASN A 102 29.24 6.42 -25.58
CA ASN A 102 29.51 6.63 -27.01
C ASN A 102 28.89 5.83 -28.19
N ASP A 103 28.37 6.66 -29.09
CA ASP A 103 28.56 6.74 -30.55
C ASP A 103 27.82 5.82 -31.51
N ARG A 104 26.99 6.50 -32.32
CA ARG A 104 26.40 6.06 -33.59
C ARG A 104 27.46 6.18 -34.69
N PRO A 105 27.42 5.34 -35.72
CA PRO A 105 28.05 5.67 -37.01
C PRO A 105 27.29 6.78 -37.73
#